data_AF-A0A520A0L0-F1
#
_entry.id   AF-A0A520A0L0-F1
#
_cell.length_a   1.000
_cell.length_b   1.000
_cell.length_c   1.000
_cell.angle_alpha   90.00
_cell.angle_beta   90.00
_cell.angle_gamma   90.00
#
_symmetry.space_group_name_H-M   'P 1'
#
loop_
_entity.id
_entity.type
_entity.pdbx_description
1 polymer ?
#
loop_
_entity_poly.entity_id
_entity_poly.type
_entity_poly.pdbx_seq_one_letter_code
_entity_poly.pdbx_strand_id
1 'polypeptide(L)'
;VNILPTDGKKDKYNANNVLPMFRKGFAVNKIVKKATAFISGLGHFEMSLNGEKVGDDFLAPGWTKYDKEALYVTYDITKQIKNGNNAIGVMLGNGFYYVPPVKDRYRKLKVAYGFPKMICRVLVEYADGTTENIISNQSWKTDKSPVTFSSIYGGEDYNANLEQKGWDLAGFDDNNWKSALIVDGPKLNAQKEEPVKVFEYTSSLKTTPVPKGEWVYDMRQNSSSIIELKVRGKKGDTIRITPAELIKEDGSVTQKNIGGPSYFTYILKGEGVEIWRPKFFYTGFRYLQVKGANPYWTEKDNNKTIVLSLRAYHVRNAAEQVGEFSSSYELFNKTFKLIDWSIKSNMVSVFT
;
A
#
# COMPACT_ATOMS: atom_id res chain seq x y z
N VAL A 1 2.72 18.14 -14.95
CA VAL A 1 1.34 17.57 -15.08
C VAL A 1 0.53 18.12 -13.93
N ASN A 2 -0.47 18.96 -14.21
CA ASN A 2 -1.22 19.70 -13.20
C ASN A 2 -2.19 18.79 -12.42
N ILE A 3 -2.02 18.87 -11.11
CA ILE A 3 -2.95 18.78 -9.97
C ILE A 3 -4.40 18.38 -10.28
N LEU A 4 -4.84 17.30 -9.64
CA LEU A 4 -6.20 16.75 -9.61
C LEU A 4 -7.28 17.83 -9.35
N PRO A 5 -8.50 17.67 -9.90
CA PRO A 5 -9.55 18.69 -9.83
C PRO A 5 -10.12 18.88 -8.41
N THR A 6 -10.31 20.14 -8.01
CA THR A 6 -10.99 20.59 -6.78
C THR A 6 -12.49 20.73 -7.02
N ASP A 7 -13.32 20.33 -6.04
CA ASP A 7 -14.77 20.47 -6.12
C ASP A 7 -15.28 21.84 -5.64
N GLY A 8 -16.52 22.12 -6.01
CA GLY A 8 -17.20 23.38 -5.77
C GLY A 8 -17.82 23.50 -4.38
N LYS A 9 -17.73 24.73 -3.86
CA LYS A 9 -18.56 25.43 -2.87
C LYS A 9 -18.99 24.79 -1.54
N LYS A 10 -18.73 23.52 -1.21
CA LYS A 10 -18.83 23.04 0.19
C LYS A 10 -17.67 22.09 0.50
N ASP A 11 -16.79 22.54 1.41
CA ASP A 11 -15.49 21.97 1.83
C ASP A 11 -14.29 22.33 0.94
N LYS A 12 -13.98 23.63 0.80
CA LYS A 12 -12.69 24.09 0.28
C LYS A 12 -11.57 23.79 1.27
N TYR A 13 -10.98 22.60 1.21
CA TYR A 13 -9.66 22.36 1.78
C TYR A 13 -8.62 22.40 0.66
N ASN A 14 -7.87 23.51 0.59
CA ASN A 14 -6.90 23.85 -0.46
C ASN A 14 -5.48 23.37 -0.16
N ALA A 15 -5.29 22.33 0.64
CA ALA A 15 -3.96 21.79 0.89
C ALA A 15 -3.72 20.55 0.02
N ASN A 16 -2.63 20.60 -0.74
CA ASN A 16 -2.22 19.55 -1.66
C ASN A 16 -2.06 18.23 -0.88
N ASN A 17 -2.97 17.27 -1.09
CA ASN A 17 -2.89 15.90 -0.57
C ASN A 17 -1.72 15.14 -1.23
N VAL A 18 -0.51 15.56 -0.91
CA VAL A 18 0.75 15.01 -1.41
C VAL A 18 1.24 14.02 -0.38
N LEU A 19 1.36 12.76 -0.79
CA LEU A 19 1.89 11.70 0.07
C LEU A 19 3.41 11.83 0.15
N PRO A 20 3.97 12.06 1.35
CA PRO A 20 5.40 12.27 1.50
C PRO A 20 6.16 10.95 1.56
N MET A 21 7.41 10.99 1.10
CA MET A 21 8.45 10.08 1.52
C MET A 21 9.51 10.83 2.34
N PHE A 22 10.11 10.13 3.30
CA PHE A 22 11.11 10.66 4.22
C PHE A 22 12.35 9.79 4.17
N ARG A 23 13.53 10.42 4.18
CA ARG A 23 14.79 9.68 4.24
C ARG A 23 15.76 10.26 5.25
N LYS A 24 16.66 9.41 5.74
CA LYS A 24 17.82 9.80 6.53
C LYS A 24 19.00 8.87 6.28
N GLY A 25 20.13 9.45 5.89
CA GLY A 25 21.43 8.78 5.94
C GLY A 25 22.02 8.79 7.36
N PHE A 26 22.75 7.74 7.71
CA PHE A 26 23.51 7.63 8.96
C PHE A 26 24.69 6.68 8.79
N ALA A 27 25.69 6.78 9.67
CA ALA A 27 26.88 5.94 9.61
C ALA A 27 26.98 5.06 10.85
N VAL A 28 27.41 3.81 10.67
CA VAL A 28 27.62 2.84 11.74
C VAL A 28 29.03 2.28 11.60
N ASN A 29 29.92 2.58 12.55
CA ASN A 29 31.34 2.19 12.46
C ASN A 29 31.78 1.16 13.51
N LYS A 30 30.83 0.72 14.35
CA LYS A 30 31.07 -0.26 15.42
C LYS A 30 30.34 -1.55 15.09
N ILE A 31 30.80 -2.65 15.70
CA ILE A 31 30.14 -3.95 15.57
C ILE A 31 28.76 -3.87 16.24
N VAL A 32 27.71 -4.01 15.44
CA VAL A 32 26.32 -4.03 15.90
C VAL A 32 26.04 -5.36 16.60
N LYS A 33 25.57 -5.28 17.84
CA LYS A 33 25.05 -6.42 18.60
C LYS A 33 23.56 -6.64 18.31
N LYS A 34 22.79 -5.55 18.29
CA LYS A 34 21.35 -5.57 18.03
C LYS A 34 20.92 -4.21 17.49
N ALA A 35 19.94 -4.19 16.59
CA ALA A 35 19.29 -2.96 16.17
C ALA A 35 17.78 -3.14 16.06
N THR A 36 17.04 -2.22 16.67
CA THR A 36 15.57 -2.24 16.71
C THR A 36 15.00 -0.93 16.19
N ALA A 37 14.12 -1.00 15.20
CA ALA A 37 13.33 0.15 14.74
C ALA A 37 12.01 0.19 15.52
N PHE A 38 11.62 1.38 15.97
CA PHE A 38 10.34 1.70 16.58
C PHE A 38 9.70 2.78 15.71
N ILE A 39 8.56 2.50 15.08
CA ILE A 39 8.00 3.40 14.08
C ILE A 39 6.47 3.44 14.13
N SER A 40 5.92 4.64 13.95
CA SER A 40 4.50 4.88 13.70
C SER A 40 4.36 5.89 12.57
N GLY A 41 3.64 5.51 11.51
CA GLY A 41 3.14 6.43 10.50
C GLY A 41 1.64 6.58 10.67
N LEU A 42 1.17 7.81 10.90
CA LEU A 42 -0.25 8.09 11.05
C LEU A 42 -0.94 8.09 9.69
N GLY A 43 -1.94 7.22 9.56
CA GLY A 43 -2.40 6.71 8.28
C GLY A 43 -1.83 5.32 8.11
N HIS A 44 -0.94 5.13 7.14
CA HIS A 44 -0.13 3.93 7.01
C HIS A 44 1.31 4.31 6.64
N PHE A 45 2.25 3.38 6.79
CA PHE A 45 3.61 3.56 6.29
C PHE A 45 4.19 2.29 5.66
N GLU A 46 5.22 2.48 4.84
CA GLU A 46 6.17 1.43 4.46
C GLU A 46 7.59 1.94 4.70
N MET A 47 8.37 1.19 5.47
CA MET A 47 9.76 1.52 5.79
C MET A 47 10.71 0.64 4.99
N SER A 48 11.82 1.21 4.54
CA SER A 48 12.96 0.49 3.98
C SER A 48 14.24 0.88 4.71
N LEU A 49 15.21 -0.04 4.70
CA LEU A 49 16.56 0.15 5.18
C LEU A 49 17.50 -0.38 4.11
N ASN A 50 18.37 0.49 3.58
CA ASN A 50 19.34 0.14 2.55
C ASN A 50 18.70 -0.48 1.30
N GLY A 51 17.55 0.05 0.87
CA GLY A 51 16.81 -0.39 -0.32
C GLY A 51 15.94 -1.63 -0.13
N GLU A 52 15.96 -2.26 1.05
CA GLU A 52 15.15 -3.42 1.36
C GLU A 52 14.00 -3.04 2.30
N LYS A 53 12.81 -3.60 2.08
CA LYS A 53 11.66 -3.38 2.96
C LYS A 53 11.95 -3.91 4.37
N VAL A 54 11.58 -3.12 5.38
CA VAL A 54 11.63 -3.52 6.79
C VAL A 54 10.32 -4.21 7.15
N GLY A 55 10.41 -5.44 7.65
CA GLY A 55 9.25 -6.26 7.97
C GLY A 55 8.46 -6.71 6.73
N ASP A 56 7.41 -7.49 6.97
CA ASP A 56 6.46 -7.97 5.96
C ASP A 56 5.03 -7.46 6.19
N ASP A 57 4.86 -6.57 7.16
CA ASP A 57 3.59 -5.92 7.48
C ASP A 57 3.06 -5.09 6.30
N PHE A 58 1.75 -4.98 6.25
CA PHE A 58 0.98 -4.22 5.28
C PHE A 58 -0.06 -3.38 6.00
N LEU A 59 -0.18 -2.10 5.63
CA LEU A 59 -1.06 -1.13 6.32
C LEU A 59 -0.78 -0.96 7.83
N ALA A 60 0.48 -1.17 8.24
CA ALA A 60 0.93 -0.85 9.60
C ALA A 60 0.77 0.65 9.91
N PRO A 61 0.56 1.04 11.19
CA PRO A 61 0.60 0.21 12.41
C PRO A 61 -0.79 -0.23 12.94
N GLY A 62 -1.87 0.01 12.19
CA GLY A 62 -3.25 -0.33 12.58
C GLY A 62 -4.20 0.86 12.67
N TRP A 63 -5.50 0.58 12.68
CA TRP A 63 -6.56 1.58 12.73
C TRP A 63 -7.05 1.79 14.17
N THR A 64 -6.87 3.00 14.69
CA THR A 64 -7.28 3.41 16.03
C THR A 64 -8.07 4.72 16.00
N LYS A 65 -8.54 5.15 17.17
CA LYS A 65 -9.10 6.49 17.34
C LYS A 65 -7.95 7.50 17.53
N TYR A 66 -7.44 8.02 16.41
CA TYR A 66 -6.20 8.80 16.34
C TYR A 66 -6.19 10.11 17.16
N ASP A 67 -7.32 10.61 17.64
CA ASP A 67 -7.41 11.74 18.59
C ASP A 67 -7.10 11.33 20.04
N LYS A 68 -7.14 10.04 20.35
CA LYS A 68 -6.82 9.47 21.67
C LYS A 68 -5.46 8.78 21.71
N GLU A 69 -5.18 7.98 20.68
CA GLU A 69 -3.97 7.17 20.62
C GLU A 69 -3.61 6.79 19.18
N ALA A 70 -2.35 6.44 18.96
CA ALA A 70 -1.90 5.74 17.77
C ALA A 70 -0.98 4.58 18.14
N LEU A 71 -0.89 3.59 17.27
CA LEU A 71 -0.02 2.44 17.47
C LEU A 71 1.37 2.69 16.89
N TYR A 72 2.40 2.09 17.51
CA TYR A 72 3.72 1.92 16.90
C TYR A 72 4.07 0.44 16.83
N VAL A 73 4.92 0.10 15.88
CA VAL A 73 5.44 -1.25 15.68
C VAL A 73 6.95 -1.30 15.88
N THR A 74 7.47 -2.49 16.14
CA THR A 74 8.90 -2.72 16.35
C THR A 74 9.44 -3.77 15.41
N TYR A 75 10.58 -3.50 14.79
CA TYR A 75 11.26 -4.44 13.90
C TYR A 75 12.69 -4.68 14.34
N ASP A 76 13.11 -5.94 14.35
CA ASP A 76 14.52 -6.30 14.40
C ASP A 76 15.15 -6.05 13.02
N ILE A 77 16.06 -5.08 12.97
CA ILE A 77 16.77 -4.67 11.75
C ILE A 77 18.27 -4.97 11.84
N THR A 78 18.69 -5.79 12.82
CA THR A 78 20.10 -6.10 13.10
C THR A 78 20.83 -6.57 11.85
N LYS A 79 20.21 -7.45 11.05
CA LYS A 79 20.82 -8.02 9.84
C LYS A 79 20.79 -7.09 8.62
N GLN A 80 20.00 -6.03 8.64
CA GLN A 80 19.86 -5.08 7.53
C GLN A 80 20.81 -3.89 7.65
N ILE A 81 21.34 -3.61 8.85
CA ILE A 81 22.38 -2.59 9.05
C ILE A 81 23.71 -3.09 8.48
N LYS A 82 24.38 -2.21 7.74
CA LYS A 82 25.71 -2.42 7.16
C LYS A 82 26.74 -1.62 7.95
N ASN A 83 27.98 -2.09 7.99
CA ASN A 83 29.10 -1.27 8.45
C ASN A 83 29.33 -0.11 7.45
N GLY A 84 29.59 1.09 7.95
CA GLY A 84 29.67 2.32 7.17
C GLY A 84 28.31 3.00 6.98
N ASN A 85 28.07 3.53 5.78
CA ASN A 85 26.91 4.36 5.48
C ASN A 85 25.65 3.51 5.26
N ASN A 86 24.55 3.96 5.86
CA ASN A 86 23.23 3.37 5.78
C ASN A 86 22.20 4.45 5.43
N ALA A 87 21.02 4.04 4.95
CA ALA A 87 19.89 4.94 4.76
C ALA A 87 18.57 4.29 5.16
N ILE A 88 17.73 5.03 5.89
CA ILE A 88 16.34 4.69 6.15
C ILE A 88 15.46 5.47 5.17
N GLY A 89 14.50 4.79 4.56
CA GLY A 89 13.40 5.37 3.80
C GLY A 89 12.05 5.06 4.45
N VAL A 90 11.12 6.02 4.42
CA VAL A 90 9.72 5.81 4.85
C VAL A 90 8.77 6.49 3.86
N MET A 91 7.84 5.75 3.27
CA MET A 91 6.70 6.30 2.53
C MET A 91 5.46 6.34 3.42
N LEU A 92 4.67 7.40 3.35
CA LEU A 92 3.41 7.51 4.11
C LEU A 92 2.18 7.44 3.19
N GLY A 93 1.17 6.74 3.68
CA GLY A 93 -0.17 6.64 3.10
C GLY A 93 -1.22 7.27 4.00
N ASN A 94 -2.35 7.62 3.41
CA ASN A 94 -3.45 8.31 4.09
C ASN A 94 -4.20 7.43 5.10
N GLY A 95 -4.42 6.16 4.77
CA GLY A 95 -5.17 5.20 5.60
C GLY A 95 -6.51 5.73 6.09
N PHE A 96 -6.88 5.35 7.32
CA PHE A 96 -8.06 5.89 8.01
C PHE A 96 -7.79 7.24 8.71
N TYR A 97 -6.53 7.72 8.71
CA TYR A 97 -6.16 8.99 9.33
C TYR A 97 -6.67 10.19 8.54
N TYR A 98 -6.72 10.06 7.22
CA TYR A 98 -7.27 11.08 6.33
C TYR A 98 -7.91 10.46 5.09
N VAL A 99 -9.21 10.66 4.90
CA VAL A 99 -9.87 10.23 3.66
C VAL A 99 -10.12 11.46 2.76
N PRO A 100 -9.26 11.70 1.75
CA PRO A 100 -9.26 12.96 1.00
C PRO A 100 -10.54 13.16 0.16
N PRO A 101 -11.08 14.38 0.05
CA PRO A 101 -12.24 14.71 -0.79
C PRO A 101 -11.83 14.86 -2.26
N VAL A 102 -11.56 13.75 -2.94
CA VAL A 102 -11.23 13.76 -4.38
C VAL A 102 -12.47 13.41 -5.20
N LYS A 103 -12.78 14.22 -6.21
CA LYS A 103 -13.87 13.95 -7.15
C LYS A 103 -13.66 12.58 -7.82
N ASP A 104 -14.75 11.85 -8.04
CA ASP A 104 -14.74 10.51 -8.65
C ASP A 104 -13.88 9.50 -7.85
N ARG A 105 -13.83 9.68 -6.53
CA ARG A 105 -13.28 8.72 -5.56
C ARG A 105 -14.25 8.50 -4.42
N TYR A 106 -14.53 7.25 -4.12
CA TYR A 106 -15.43 6.86 -3.04
C TYR A 106 -14.87 7.29 -1.69
N ARG A 107 -15.78 7.74 -0.81
CA ARG A 107 -15.43 8.24 0.52
C ARG A 107 -16.49 7.82 1.52
N LYS A 108 -16.03 7.17 2.58
CA LYS A 108 -16.77 6.89 3.82
C LYS A 108 -15.91 7.35 5.00
N LEU A 109 -16.48 7.46 6.20
CA LEU A 109 -15.80 7.91 7.42
C LEU A 109 -14.97 9.19 7.17
N LYS A 110 -15.66 10.29 6.87
CA LYS A 110 -15.09 11.57 6.42
C LYS A 110 -14.25 12.32 7.48
N VAL A 111 -13.81 11.65 8.54
CA VAL A 111 -12.96 12.23 9.58
C VAL A 111 -11.60 12.54 8.97
N ALA A 112 -11.08 13.72 9.31
CA ALA A 112 -9.74 14.15 8.94
C ALA A 112 -8.99 14.51 10.23
N TYR A 113 -8.07 13.63 10.64
CA TYR A 113 -7.24 13.88 11.83
C TYR A 113 -6.02 14.76 11.51
N GLY A 114 -5.60 14.79 10.24
CA GLY A 114 -4.48 15.59 9.74
C GLY A 114 -3.86 14.97 8.49
N PHE A 115 -2.76 15.56 8.01
CA PHE A 115 -1.96 14.92 6.96
C PHE A 115 -1.05 13.82 7.51
N PRO A 116 -0.69 12.81 6.69
CA PRO A 116 0.22 11.76 7.11
C PRO A 116 1.51 12.34 7.69
N LYS A 117 1.87 11.83 8.87
CA LYS A 117 3.07 12.20 9.62
C LYS A 117 3.64 10.97 10.31
N MET A 118 4.90 11.01 10.72
CA MET A 118 5.55 9.87 11.33
C MET A 118 6.40 10.24 12.54
N ILE A 119 6.68 9.23 13.35
CA ILE A 119 7.71 9.24 14.39
C ILE A 119 8.49 7.93 14.29
N CYS A 120 9.81 8.02 14.34
CA CYS A 120 10.71 6.90 14.16
C CYS A 120 11.91 7.01 15.10
N ARG A 121 12.29 5.89 15.71
CA ARG A 121 13.51 5.73 16.49
C ARG A 121 14.15 4.40 16.10
N VAL A 122 15.39 4.43 15.64
CA VAL A 122 16.23 3.24 15.54
C VAL A 122 17.21 3.26 16.71
N LEU A 123 17.15 2.23 17.55
CA LEU A 123 18.12 1.97 18.61
C LEU A 123 19.15 0.96 18.11
N VAL A 124 20.41 1.35 18.09
CA VAL A 124 21.54 0.46 17.79
C VAL A 124 22.29 0.19 19.09
N GLU A 125 22.45 -1.08 19.42
CA GLU A 125 23.25 -1.57 20.55
C GLU A 125 24.53 -2.19 19.98
N TYR A 126 25.68 -1.76 20.49
CA TYR A 126 26.99 -2.20 20.00
C TYR A 126 27.60 -3.29 20.88
N ALA A 127 28.53 -4.06 20.31
CA ALA A 127 29.24 -5.13 21.02
C ALA A 127 30.09 -4.62 22.20
N ASP A 128 30.50 -3.34 22.19
CA ASP A 128 31.23 -2.68 23.27
C ASP A 128 30.34 -2.19 24.42
N GLY A 129 29.03 -2.42 24.35
CA GLY A 129 28.04 -2.00 25.36
C GLY A 129 27.50 -0.59 25.17
N THR A 130 28.00 0.19 24.20
CA THR A 130 27.45 1.52 23.89
C THR A 130 26.18 1.43 23.05
N THR A 131 25.40 2.52 23.01
CA THR A 131 24.18 2.60 22.20
C THR A 131 24.10 3.90 21.42
N GLU A 132 23.33 3.90 20.34
CA GLU A 132 23.06 5.07 19.50
C GLU A 132 21.58 5.12 19.12
N ASN A 133 21.03 6.34 19.03
CA ASN A 133 19.66 6.57 18.60
C ASN A 133 19.64 7.40 17.31
N ILE A 134 19.05 6.83 16.27
CA ILE A 134 18.72 7.54 15.04
C ILE A 134 17.23 7.87 15.09
N ILE A 135 16.92 9.13 15.36
CA ILE A 135 15.55 9.61 15.59
C ILE A 135 15.01 10.45 14.43
N SER A 136 13.69 10.41 14.21
CA SER A 136 12.94 11.38 13.40
C SER A 136 13.09 12.78 13.97
N ASN A 137 13.66 13.69 13.19
CA ASN A 137 13.89 15.09 13.56
C ASN A 137 14.04 15.98 12.30
N GLN A 138 14.40 17.26 12.47
CA GLN A 138 14.54 18.22 11.37
C GLN A 138 15.67 17.88 10.37
N SER A 139 16.59 16.98 10.72
CA SER A 139 17.66 16.54 9.82
C SER A 139 17.17 15.54 8.77
N TRP A 140 15.97 15.00 8.92
CA TRP A 140 15.36 14.15 7.88
C TRP A 140 15.01 15.00 6.67
N LYS A 141 15.12 14.39 5.50
CA LYS A 141 14.70 15.00 4.24
C LYS A 141 13.38 14.40 3.77
N THR A 142 12.59 15.18 3.05
CA THR A 142 11.30 14.77 2.51
C THR A 142 11.08 15.29 1.10
N ASP A 143 10.39 14.48 0.30
CA ASP A 143 9.89 14.83 -1.01
C ASP A 143 8.59 14.06 -1.32
N LYS A 144 7.96 14.36 -2.46
CA LYS A 144 6.73 13.70 -2.92
C LYS A 144 7.00 12.25 -3.30
N SER A 145 6.16 11.33 -2.86
CA SER A 145 6.25 9.92 -3.26
C SER A 145 5.69 9.67 -4.68
N PRO A 146 6.03 8.54 -5.32
CA PRO A 146 5.38 8.10 -6.56
C PRO A 146 3.93 7.63 -6.35
N VAL A 147 3.49 7.41 -5.10
CA VAL A 147 2.07 7.28 -4.77
C VAL A 147 1.45 8.67 -4.78
N THR A 148 0.64 8.95 -5.79
CA THR A 148 0.06 10.29 -6.04
C THR A 148 -1.34 10.46 -5.44
N PHE A 149 -2.00 9.35 -5.12
CA PHE A 149 -3.27 9.32 -4.40
C PHE A 149 -3.33 8.02 -3.58
N SER A 150 -3.81 8.12 -2.34
CA SER A 150 -4.13 6.98 -1.49
C SER A 150 -5.41 7.31 -0.71
N SER A 151 -6.32 6.36 -0.68
CA SER A 151 -7.52 6.38 0.14
C SER A 151 -7.95 4.95 0.41
N ILE A 152 -8.22 4.62 1.68
CA ILE A 152 -8.66 3.28 2.06
C ILE A 152 -10.00 2.88 1.42
N TYR A 153 -10.77 3.87 0.95
CA TYR A 153 -12.04 3.65 0.24
C TYR A 153 -11.92 3.92 -1.26
N GLY A 154 -11.19 4.97 -1.64
CA GLY A 154 -11.20 5.50 -3.00
C GLY A 154 -10.17 4.89 -3.93
N GLY A 155 -9.16 4.20 -3.42
CA GLY A 155 -8.15 3.54 -4.25
C GLY A 155 -6.73 4.08 -4.07
N GLU A 156 -5.86 3.73 -5.03
CA GLU A 156 -4.48 4.20 -5.07
C GLU A 156 -4.05 4.51 -6.50
N ASP A 157 -3.34 5.64 -6.68
CA ASP A 157 -2.70 6.02 -7.93
C ASP A 157 -1.19 6.06 -7.78
N TYR A 158 -0.50 5.37 -8.67
CA TYR A 158 0.95 5.31 -8.71
C TYR A 158 1.47 5.82 -10.05
N ASN A 159 2.44 6.73 -10.00
CA ASN A 159 3.12 7.24 -11.19
C ASN A 159 4.59 6.85 -11.15
N ALA A 160 4.96 5.83 -11.95
CA ALA A 160 6.33 5.32 -11.99
C ALA A 160 7.33 6.36 -12.55
N ASN A 161 6.86 7.38 -13.26
CA ASN A 161 7.70 8.49 -13.73
C ASN A 161 8.22 9.38 -12.59
N LEU A 162 7.67 9.25 -11.39
CA LEU A 162 8.07 9.99 -10.20
C LEU A 162 8.98 9.18 -9.27
N GLU A 163 9.36 7.95 -9.67
CA GLU A 163 10.31 7.16 -8.91
C GLU A 163 11.67 7.82 -8.87
N GLN A 164 12.24 7.92 -7.67
CA GLN A 164 13.58 8.42 -7.44
C GLN A 164 14.48 7.21 -7.15
N LYS A 165 15.12 6.66 -8.19
CA LYS A 165 15.88 5.41 -8.08
C LYS A 165 16.96 5.52 -7.01
N GLY A 166 16.94 4.60 -6.04
CA GLY A 166 17.92 4.54 -4.95
C GLY A 166 17.72 5.58 -3.84
N TRP A 167 16.58 6.26 -3.77
CA TRP A 167 16.30 7.27 -2.73
C TRP A 167 16.48 6.76 -1.30
N ASP A 168 16.28 5.47 -1.07
CA ASP A 168 16.43 4.76 0.20
C ASP A 168 17.75 3.98 0.33
N LEU A 169 18.73 4.29 -0.53
CA LEU A 169 20.11 3.82 -0.44
C LEU A 169 21.02 4.90 0.13
N ALA A 170 22.11 4.45 0.76
CA ALA A 170 23.22 5.32 1.12
C ALA A 170 23.84 5.95 -0.15
N GLY A 171 24.27 7.20 -0.05
CA GLY A 171 24.90 7.93 -1.16
C GLY A 171 23.94 8.56 -2.18
N PHE A 172 22.62 8.43 -2.00
CA PHE A 172 21.65 9.19 -2.80
C PHE A 172 21.77 10.70 -2.52
N ASP A 173 21.79 11.49 -3.60
CA ASP A 173 21.82 12.95 -3.56
C ASP A 173 20.42 13.52 -3.28
N ASP A 174 20.20 13.94 -2.04
CA ASP A 174 18.96 14.54 -1.58
C ASP A 174 19.07 16.06 -1.37
N ASN A 175 20.02 16.73 -2.01
CA ASN A 175 20.20 18.17 -1.87
C ASN A 175 18.95 18.98 -2.30
N ASN A 176 18.18 18.45 -3.24
CA ASN A 176 16.92 19.06 -3.69
C ASN A 176 15.71 18.69 -2.82
N TRP A 177 15.87 17.79 -1.85
CA TRP A 177 14.80 17.42 -0.93
C TRP A 177 14.67 18.47 0.17
N LYS A 178 13.44 18.67 0.64
CA LYS A 178 13.13 19.63 1.70
C LYS A 178 13.48 19.02 3.06
N SER A 179 13.82 19.85 4.04
CA SER A 179 13.92 19.39 5.42
C SER A 179 12.53 19.07 5.98
N ALA A 180 12.43 18.02 6.79
CA ALA A 180 11.19 17.63 7.45
C ALA A 180 10.77 18.67 8.51
N LEU A 181 9.46 18.85 8.67
CA LEU A 181 8.88 19.70 9.70
C LEU A 181 8.60 18.89 10.96
N ILE A 182 8.86 19.48 12.13
CA ILE A 182 8.44 18.92 13.41
C ILE A 182 6.97 19.26 13.62
N VAL A 183 6.20 18.26 14.04
CA VAL A 183 4.77 18.36 14.29
C VAL A 183 4.42 17.56 15.54
N ASP A 184 3.35 17.96 16.22
CA ASP A 184 2.81 17.20 17.35
C ASP A 184 2.12 15.92 16.87
N GLY A 185 1.93 14.96 17.78
CA GLY A 185 1.28 13.68 17.52
C GLY A 185 0.44 13.22 18.71
N PRO A 186 -0.44 12.21 18.51
CA PRO A 186 -1.20 11.62 19.60
C PRO A 186 -0.29 10.79 20.51
N LYS A 187 -0.84 10.35 21.65
CA LYS A 187 -0.17 9.37 22.52
C LYS A 187 0.09 8.08 21.75
N LEU A 188 1.29 7.50 21.92
CA LEU A 188 1.65 6.23 21.30
C LEU A 188 1.47 5.05 22.26
N ASN A 189 0.97 3.94 21.73
CA ASN A 189 0.92 2.64 22.39
C ASN A 189 1.52 1.57 21.48
N ALA A 190 2.12 0.53 22.05
CA ALA A 190 2.64 -0.58 21.25
C ALA A 190 1.48 -1.34 20.59
N GLN A 191 1.62 -1.71 19.32
CA GLN A 191 0.71 -2.67 18.69
C GLN A 191 0.78 -4.01 19.43
N LYS A 192 -0.37 -4.54 19.83
CA LYS A 192 -0.51 -5.85 20.49
C LYS A 192 -1.28 -6.86 19.64
N GLU A 193 -1.96 -6.39 18.60
CA GLU A 193 -2.59 -7.27 17.62
C GLU A 193 -1.53 -7.87 16.70
N GLU A 194 -1.84 -9.04 16.14
CA GLU A 194 -1.08 -9.56 15.01
C GLU A 194 -1.14 -8.58 13.83
N PRO A 195 -0.06 -8.42 13.06
CA PRO A 195 -0.02 -7.45 11.98
C PRO A 195 -0.91 -7.89 10.80
N VAL A 196 -1.32 -6.92 10.00
CA VAL A 196 -1.91 -7.21 8.69
C VAL A 196 -0.78 -7.54 7.72
N LYS A 197 -0.92 -8.62 6.95
CA LYS A 197 0.09 -9.09 5.98
C LYS A 197 -0.53 -9.42 4.64
N VAL A 198 0.34 -9.56 3.64
CA VAL A 198 0.00 -10.04 2.30
C VAL A 198 0.31 -11.54 2.23
N PHE A 199 -0.70 -12.34 1.92
CA PHE A 199 -0.65 -13.80 1.92
C PHE A 199 -0.62 -14.38 0.50
N GLU A 200 -1.19 -15.57 0.30
CA GLU A 200 -1.22 -16.26 -0.98
C GLU A 200 -1.97 -15.44 -2.04
N TYR A 201 -1.64 -15.71 -3.30
CA TYR A 201 -2.27 -15.07 -4.43
C TYR A 201 -3.07 -16.05 -5.28
N THR A 202 -4.10 -15.52 -5.94
CA THR A 202 -4.77 -16.18 -7.05
C THR A 202 -4.40 -15.50 -8.37
N SER A 203 -4.28 -16.31 -9.42
CA SER A 203 -4.18 -15.84 -10.80
C SER A 203 -5.55 -15.91 -11.46
N SER A 204 -5.78 -15.06 -12.46
CA SER A 204 -7.05 -15.04 -13.21
C SER A 204 -7.37 -16.42 -13.79
N LEU A 205 -8.60 -16.88 -13.59
CA LEU A 205 -9.14 -18.09 -14.22
C LEU A 205 -9.58 -17.84 -15.66
N LYS A 206 -10.25 -16.70 -15.86
CA LYS A 206 -10.86 -16.32 -17.12
C LYS A 206 -10.69 -14.83 -17.31
N THR A 207 -10.41 -14.42 -18.54
CA THR A 207 -10.43 -13.02 -18.94
C THR A 207 -11.38 -12.85 -20.11
N THR A 208 -12.31 -11.91 -20.02
CA THR A 208 -13.34 -11.67 -21.03
C THR A 208 -13.31 -10.24 -21.53
N PRO A 209 -13.44 -10.00 -22.85
CA PRO A 209 -13.59 -8.65 -23.35
C PRO A 209 -14.96 -8.09 -22.92
N VAL A 210 -15.01 -6.80 -22.65
CA VAL A 210 -16.24 -6.06 -22.34
C VAL A 210 -16.30 -4.77 -23.18
N PRO A 211 -17.43 -4.03 -23.22
CA PRO A 211 -17.56 -2.85 -24.04
C PRO A 211 -16.42 -1.83 -23.84
N LYS A 212 -16.14 -1.02 -24.86
CA LYS A 212 -15.08 0.02 -24.88
C LYS A 212 -13.64 -0.51 -24.88
N GLY A 213 -13.44 -1.78 -25.28
CA GLY A 213 -12.10 -2.38 -25.41
C GLY A 213 -11.42 -2.64 -24.07
N GLU A 214 -12.22 -2.84 -23.02
CA GLU A 214 -11.76 -3.18 -21.68
C GLU A 214 -11.85 -4.69 -21.45
N TRP A 215 -11.21 -5.18 -20.39
CA TRP A 215 -11.15 -6.61 -20.08
C TRP A 215 -11.52 -6.87 -18.63
N VAL A 216 -12.31 -7.91 -18.36
CA VAL A 216 -12.63 -8.35 -16.99
C VAL A 216 -11.89 -9.64 -16.69
N TYR A 217 -11.13 -9.64 -15.60
CA TYR A 217 -10.41 -10.79 -15.07
C TYR A 217 -11.18 -11.37 -13.88
N ASP A 218 -11.51 -12.67 -13.91
CA ASP A 218 -12.08 -13.42 -12.78
C ASP A 218 -10.97 -14.04 -11.93
N MET A 219 -10.81 -13.56 -10.70
CA MET A 219 -9.78 -13.97 -9.75
C MET A 219 -10.18 -15.18 -8.88
N ARG A 220 -11.27 -15.87 -9.25
CA ARG A 220 -11.82 -17.11 -8.66
C ARG A 220 -12.51 -16.92 -7.33
N GLN A 221 -11.87 -16.22 -6.41
CA GLN A 221 -12.29 -16.05 -5.03
C GLN A 221 -12.58 -14.58 -4.77
N ASN A 222 -13.69 -14.30 -4.08
CA ASN A 222 -13.91 -12.98 -3.49
C ASN A 222 -13.13 -12.89 -2.18
N SER A 223 -12.24 -11.92 -2.04
CA SER A 223 -11.45 -11.72 -0.83
C SER A 223 -11.01 -10.27 -0.68
N SER A 224 -10.64 -9.86 0.54
CA SER A 224 -9.91 -8.62 0.78
C SER A 224 -8.53 -8.73 0.14
N SER A 225 -8.28 -7.98 -0.92
CA SER A 225 -7.08 -8.20 -1.71
C SER A 225 -6.41 -6.90 -2.16
N ILE A 226 -5.15 -7.06 -2.53
CA ILE A 226 -4.42 -6.14 -3.40
C ILE A 226 -4.10 -6.83 -4.72
N ILE A 227 -3.59 -6.05 -5.68
CA ILE A 227 -3.16 -6.57 -6.97
C ILE A 227 -1.63 -6.60 -7.08
N GLU A 228 -1.11 -7.54 -7.88
CA GLU A 228 0.19 -7.40 -8.52
C GLU A 228 -0.02 -7.33 -10.03
N LEU A 229 0.41 -6.22 -10.61
CA LEU A 229 0.38 -5.96 -12.04
C LEU A 229 1.79 -6.19 -12.60
N LYS A 230 1.92 -7.11 -13.55
CA LYS A 230 3.09 -7.23 -14.43
C LYS A 230 2.70 -6.73 -15.81
N VAL A 231 3.32 -5.67 -16.28
CA VAL A 231 2.91 -4.93 -17.48
C VAL A 231 4.12 -4.54 -18.32
N ARG A 232 3.93 -4.35 -19.63
CA ARG A 232 4.84 -3.60 -20.50
C ARG A 232 4.07 -2.57 -21.33
N GLY A 233 4.70 -1.46 -21.68
CA GLY A 233 4.09 -0.41 -22.48
C GLY A 233 5.02 0.78 -22.65
N LYS A 234 4.49 1.89 -23.20
CA LYS A 234 5.23 3.13 -23.40
C LYS A 234 5.17 3.99 -22.14
N LYS A 235 6.16 4.86 -21.99
CA LYS A 235 6.20 5.86 -20.91
C LYS A 235 4.93 6.72 -20.94
N GLY A 236 4.24 6.83 -19.82
CA GLY A 236 3.00 7.59 -19.68
C GLY A 236 1.72 6.81 -20.01
N ASP A 237 1.82 5.59 -20.56
CA ASP A 237 0.67 4.69 -20.66
C ASP A 237 0.04 4.53 -19.27
N THR A 238 -1.28 4.55 -19.21
CA THR A 238 -2.02 4.56 -17.95
C THR A 238 -3.01 3.41 -17.92
N ILE A 239 -2.86 2.55 -16.92
CA ILE A 239 -3.79 1.44 -16.66
C ILE A 239 -4.66 1.80 -15.48
N ARG A 240 -5.97 1.59 -15.63
CA ARG A 240 -6.93 1.66 -14.53
C ARG A 240 -7.54 0.29 -14.30
N ILE A 241 -7.55 -0.15 -13.05
CA ILE A 241 -8.09 -1.45 -12.65
C ILE A 241 -9.20 -1.21 -11.62
N THR A 242 -10.44 -1.51 -12.01
CA THR A 242 -11.63 -1.34 -11.19
C THR A 242 -12.01 -2.67 -10.52
N PRO A 243 -11.83 -2.80 -9.20
CA PRO A 243 -12.20 -3.99 -8.45
C PRO A 243 -13.70 -4.07 -8.19
N ALA A 244 -14.25 -5.28 -8.20
CA ALA A 244 -15.65 -5.53 -7.86
C ALA A 244 -15.88 -6.97 -7.37
N GLU A 245 -16.97 -7.14 -6.62
CA GLU A 245 -17.43 -8.47 -6.19
C GLU A 245 -18.33 -9.14 -7.23
N LEU A 246 -19.02 -8.35 -8.07
CA LEU A 246 -20.00 -8.83 -9.05
C LEU A 246 -19.79 -8.20 -10.43
N ILE A 247 -20.33 -8.90 -11.43
CA ILE A 247 -20.44 -8.44 -12.82
C ILE A 247 -21.90 -8.18 -13.19
N LYS A 248 -22.12 -7.36 -14.22
CA LYS A 248 -23.43 -7.10 -14.84
C LYS A 248 -23.69 -8.10 -15.97
N GLU A 249 -24.89 -8.04 -16.54
CA GLU A 249 -25.29 -8.85 -17.69
C GLU A 249 -24.40 -8.65 -18.92
N ASP A 250 -23.89 -7.43 -19.13
CA ASP A 250 -22.96 -7.09 -20.23
C ASP A 250 -21.52 -7.55 -19.98
N GLY A 251 -21.26 -8.25 -18.87
CA GLY A 251 -19.94 -8.73 -18.44
C GLY A 251 -19.09 -7.68 -17.73
N SER A 252 -19.45 -6.39 -17.74
CA SER A 252 -18.72 -5.34 -17.03
C SER A 252 -18.88 -5.45 -15.51
N VAL A 253 -17.94 -4.90 -14.75
CA VAL A 253 -18.02 -4.92 -13.29
C VAL A 253 -19.02 -3.90 -12.73
N THR A 254 -19.48 -4.15 -11.50
CA THR A 254 -20.30 -3.21 -10.72
C THR A 254 -19.79 -3.04 -9.29
N GLN A 255 -19.63 -1.78 -8.86
CA GLN A 255 -19.25 -1.43 -7.48
C GLN A 255 -20.45 -1.07 -6.61
N LYS A 256 -21.68 -1.38 -7.06
CA LYS A 256 -22.93 -1.03 -6.34
C LYS A 256 -22.94 -1.52 -4.89
N ASN A 257 -22.35 -2.70 -4.62
CA ASN A 257 -22.41 -3.34 -3.31
C ASN A 257 -21.24 -2.97 -2.38
N ILE A 258 -20.07 -2.63 -2.93
CA ILE A 258 -18.89 -2.24 -2.13
C ILE A 258 -18.78 -0.72 -1.91
N GLY A 259 -19.55 0.06 -2.66
CA GLY A 259 -19.39 1.51 -2.75
C GLY A 259 -18.30 1.89 -3.74
N GLY A 260 -18.55 2.92 -4.55
CA GLY A 260 -17.66 3.34 -5.62
C GLY A 260 -17.86 4.80 -5.98
N PRO A 261 -17.00 5.36 -6.85
CA PRO A 261 -15.91 4.68 -7.57
C PRO A 261 -14.65 4.44 -6.72
N SER A 262 -14.07 3.24 -6.82
CA SER A 262 -12.76 2.91 -6.26
C SER A 262 -11.92 2.15 -7.28
N TYR A 263 -10.63 2.46 -7.42
CA TYR A 263 -9.79 1.81 -8.43
C TYR A 263 -8.30 2.04 -8.19
N PHE A 264 -7.50 1.12 -8.75
CA PHE A 264 -6.06 1.24 -8.87
C PHE A 264 -5.70 1.95 -10.17
N THR A 265 -4.72 2.86 -10.15
CA THR A 265 -4.11 3.42 -11.36
C THR A 265 -2.61 3.24 -11.34
N TYR A 266 -2.03 2.79 -12.46
CA TYR A 266 -0.60 2.73 -12.69
C TYR A 266 -0.22 3.49 -13.96
N ILE A 267 0.70 4.45 -13.85
CA ILE A 267 1.27 5.18 -14.98
C ILE A 267 2.69 4.67 -15.22
N LEU A 268 2.91 4.08 -16.39
CA LEU A 268 4.16 3.40 -16.74
C LEU A 268 5.31 4.39 -16.93
N LYS A 269 6.54 3.95 -16.61
CA LYS A 269 7.78 4.68 -16.93
C LYS A 269 8.40 4.25 -18.26
N GLY A 270 7.94 3.16 -18.86
CA GLY A 270 8.29 2.70 -20.20
C GLY A 270 9.63 1.98 -20.30
N GLU A 271 10.15 1.44 -19.19
CA GLU A 271 11.49 0.83 -19.10
C GLU A 271 11.44 -0.71 -19.21
N GLY A 272 10.67 -1.22 -20.16
CA GLY A 272 10.50 -2.65 -20.39
C GLY A 272 9.34 -3.26 -19.61
N VAL A 273 9.60 -4.32 -18.84
CA VAL A 273 8.59 -4.98 -18.02
C VAL A 273 8.60 -4.37 -16.62
N GLU A 274 7.46 -3.85 -16.22
CA GLU A 274 7.23 -3.21 -14.92
C GLU A 274 6.37 -4.13 -14.03
N ILE A 275 6.70 -4.19 -12.74
CA ILE A 275 5.95 -4.93 -11.71
C ILE A 275 5.54 -3.94 -10.64
N TRP A 276 4.25 -3.92 -10.31
CA TRP A 276 3.69 -2.99 -9.34
C TRP A 276 2.68 -3.66 -8.42
N ARG A 277 2.74 -3.28 -7.14
CA ARG A 277 1.73 -3.55 -6.11
C ARG A 277 1.38 -2.24 -5.40
N PRO A 278 0.11 -2.00 -5.05
CA PRO A 278 -0.27 -0.84 -4.26
C PRO A 278 0.29 -0.95 -2.84
N LYS A 279 0.58 0.18 -2.20
CA LYS A 279 1.20 0.23 -0.86
C LYS A 279 0.20 0.52 0.27
N PHE A 280 -0.85 1.27 -0.02
CA PHE A 280 -1.71 1.90 0.98
C PHE A 280 -3.20 1.74 0.70
N PHE A 281 -3.58 0.79 -0.14
CA PHE A 281 -4.97 0.48 -0.47
C PHE A 281 -5.17 -1.02 -0.69
N TYR A 282 -6.30 -1.53 -0.19
CA TYR A 282 -6.82 -2.87 -0.42
C TYR A 282 -8.35 -2.76 -0.55
N THR A 283 -8.99 -3.76 -1.13
CA THR A 283 -10.46 -3.83 -1.16
C THR A 283 -10.94 -5.26 -1.39
N GLY A 284 -12.20 -5.54 -1.03
CA GLY A 284 -12.87 -6.78 -1.40
C GLY A 284 -13.13 -6.84 -2.91
N PHE A 285 -12.68 -7.91 -3.57
CA PHE A 285 -13.05 -8.19 -4.94
C PHE A 285 -12.87 -9.64 -5.35
N ARG A 286 -13.60 -10.03 -6.39
CA ARG A 286 -13.34 -11.22 -7.22
C ARG A 286 -12.98 -10.84 -8.66
N TYR A 287 -13.57 -9.77 -9.17
CA TYR A 287 -13.43 -9.34 -10.56
C TYR A 287 -12.60 -8.06 -10.65
N LEU A 288 -11.75 -7.98 -11.66
CA LEU A 288 -10.94 -6.80 -11.97
C LEU A 288 -11.22 -6.36 -13.41
N GLN A 289 -11.82 -5.19 -13.60
CA GLN A 289 -11.98 -4.58 -14.93
C GLN A 289 -10.79 -3.69 -15.25
N VAL A 290 -10.04 -4.07 -16.27
CA VAL A 290 -8.82 -3.41 -16.74
C VAL A 290 -9.16 -2.54 -17.95
N LYS A 291 -8.84 -1.25 -17.82
CA LYS A 291 -8.90 -0.25 -18.88
C LYS A 291 -7.49 0.23 -19.22
N GLY A 292 -7.23 0.44 -20.50
CA GLY A 292 -5.97 0.99 -21.00
C GLY A 292 -4.87 -0.04 -21.25
N ALA A 293 -5.18 -1.33 -21.18
CA ALA A 293 -4.24 -2.40 -21.55
C ALA A 293 -4.97 -3.68 -21.99
N ASN A 294 -4.27 -4.49 -22.78
CA ASN A 294 -4.76 -5.76 -23.29
C ASN A 294 -4.06 -6.95 -22.61
N PRO A 295 -4.71 -8.13 -22.51
CA PRO A 295 -4.04 -9.36 -22.08
C PRO A 295 -2.98 -9.83 -23.08
N TYR A 296 -1.87 -10.38 -22.59
CA TYR A 296 -0.71 -10.72 -23.43
C TYR A 296 -0.99 -11.65 -24.62
N TRP A 297 -1.99 -12.53 -24.54
CA TRP A 297 -2.33 -13.48 -25.62
C TRP A 297 -3.23 -12.88 -26.70
N THR A 298 -3.72 -11.66 -26.49
CA THR A 298 -4.64 -11.02 -27.44
C THR A 298 -3.92 -10.28 -28.56
N GLU A 299 -2.59 -10.14 -28.50
CA GLU A 299 -1.87 -9.21 -29.36
C GLU A 299 -0.84 -9.83 -30.30
N LYS A 300 -0.93 -9.40 -31.57
CA LYS A 300 0.05 -9.59 -32.65
C LYS A 300 0.84 -8.30 -32.96
N ASP A 301 0.56 -7.20 -32.25
CA ASP A 301 1.06 -5.84 -32.50
C ASP A 301 1.85 -5.35 -31.27
N ASN A 302 3.07 -4.86 -31.44
CA ASN A 302 3.94 -4.45 -30.34
C ASN A 302 3.65 -3.04 -29.79
N ASN A 303 2.64 -2.35 -30.31
CA ASN A 303 2.42 -0.93 -30.03
C ASN A 303 1.46 -0.58 -28.87
N LYS A 304 0.78 -1.55 -28.25
CA LYS A 304 -0.15 -1.27 -27.14
C LYS A 304 0.41 -1.70 -25.79
N THR A 305 -0.20 -1.17 -24.72
CA THR A 305 0.10 -1.56 -23.34
C THR A 305 -0.43 -2.97 -23.08
N ILE A 306 0.42 -3.84 -22.54
CA ILE A 306 0.14 -5.26 -22.35
C ILE A 306 0.26 -5.67 -20.88
N VAL A 307 -0.82 -6.25 -20.35
CA VAL A 307 -0.82 -6.97 -19.08
C VAL A 307 -0.26 -8.37 -19.31
N LEU A 308 0.92 -8.63 -18.77
CA LEU A 308 1.60 -9.92 -18.80
C LEU A 308 1.09 -10.86 -17.70
N SER A 309 0.76 -10.30 -16.54
CA SER A 309 0.15 -11.04 -15.43
C SER A 309 -0.61 -10.08 -14.53
N LEU A 310 -1.73 -10.55 -14.00
CA LEU A 310 -2.49 -9.88 -12.95
C LEU A 310 -2.82 -10.91 -11.87
N ARG A 311 -2.40 -10.64 -10.64
CA ARG A 311 -2.60 -11.52 -9.48
C ARG A 311 -3.35 -10.77 -8.39
N ALA A 312 -4.18 -11.48 -7.64
CA ALA A 312 -4.87 -10.96 -6.46
C ALA A 312 -4.22 -11.59 -5.22
N TYR A 313 -3.61 -10.77 -4.37
CA TYR A 313 -2.99 -11.23 -3.13
C TYR A 313 -3.94 -10.96 -1.97
N HIS A 314 -4.26 -12.00 -1.21
CA HIS A 314 -5.13 -11.89 -0.04
C HIS A 314 -4.43 -11.06 1.05
N VAL A 315 -5.16 -10.10 1.60
CA VAL A 315 -4.73 -9.25 2.71
C VAL A 315 -5.60 -9.54 3.91
N ARG A 316 -4.97 -9.90 5.02
CA ARG A 316 -5.65 -10.18 6.29
C ARG A 316 -4.69 -10.00 7.46
N ASN A 317 -5.27 -9.95 8.65
CA ASN A 317 -4.55 -10.10 9.91
C ASN A 317 -3.83 -11.47 9.96
N ALA A 318 -2.63 -11.49 10.52
CA ALA A 318 -1.76 -12.65 10.60
C ALA A 318 -2.12 -13.63 11.73
N ALA A 319 -3.26 -13.43 12.41
CA ALA A 319 -3.81 -14.37 13.38
C ALA A 319 -3.70 -15.83 12.91
N GLU A 320 -3.20 -16.67 13.82
CA GLU A 320 -3.00 -18.09 13.58
C GLU A 320 -4.32 -18.82 13.43
N GLN A 321 -4.33 -19.85 12.58
CA GLN A 321 -5.46 -20.77 12.49
C GLN A 321 -5.38 -21.76 13.65
N VAL A 322 -6.37 -21.70 14.54
CA VAL A 322 -6.43 -22.53 15.76
C VAL A 322 -7.48 -23.63 15.72
N GLY A 323 -8.20 -23.76 14.60
CA GLY A 323 -9.27 -24.75 14.45
C GLY A 323 -9.57 -25.07 13.01
N GLU A 324 -10.03 -26.30 12.79
CA GLU A 324 -10.42 -26.84 11.48
C GLU A 324 -11.75 -27.59 11.60
N PHE A 325 -12.48 -27.68 10.50
CA PHE A 325 -13.72 -28.44 10.43
C PHE A 325 -13.75 -29.29 9.16
N SER A 326 -14.19 -30.53 9.32
CA SER A 326 -14.53 -31.41 8.21
C SER A 326 -15.69 -32.33 8.61
N SER A 327 -16.45 -32.78 7.62
CA SER A 327 -17.55 -33.73 7.78
C SER A 327 -17.72 -34.57 6.51
N SER A 328 -18.56 -35.62 6.60
CA SER A 328 -18.96 -36.42 5.44
C SER A 328 -19.88 -35.67 4.46
N TYR A 329 -20.44 -34.53 4.86
CA TYR A 329 -21.33 -33.72 4.02
C TYR A 329 -20.57 -32.57 3.35
N GLU A 330 -20.38 -32.68 2.03
CA GLU A 330 -19.63 -31.68 1.25
C GLU A 330 -20.23 -30.27 1.34
N LEU A 331 -21.55 -30.16 1.52
CA LEU A 331 -22.22 -28.88 1.74
C LEU A 331 -21.68 -28.16 2.98
N PHE A 332 -21.48 -28.88 4.10
CA PHE A 332 -20.96 -28.27 5.33
C PHE A 332 -19.48 -27.92 5.19
N ASN A 333 -18.70 -28.74 4.50
CA ASN A 333 -17.30 -28.43 4.20
C ASN A 333 -17.17 -27.16 3.36
N LYS A 334 -18.02 -26.97 2.35
CA LYS A 334 -18.07 -25.74 1.55
C LYS A 334 -18.56 -24.54 2.35
N THR A 335 -19.56 -24.73 3.21
CA THR A 335 -20.09 -23.68 4.09
C THR A 335 -19.01 -23.19 5.04
N PHE A 336 -18.27 -24.10 5.68
CA PHE A 336 -17.14 -23.75 6.54
C PHE A 336 -16.07 -22.96 5.78
N LYS A 337 -15.69 -23.40 4.56
CA LYS A 337 -14.74 -22.66 3.72
C LYS A 337 -15.21 -21.23 3.41
N LEU A 338 -16.50 -21.03 3.13
CA LEU A 338 -17.06 -19.69 2.90
C LEU A 338 -16.99 -18.80 4.14
N ILE A 339 -17.30 -19.37 5.32
CA ILE A 339 -17.20 -18.67 6.61
C ILE A 339 -15.75 -18.28 6.88
N ASP A 340 -14.80 -19.21 6.71
CA ASP A 340 -13.37 -18.97 6.92
C ASP A 340 -12.83 -17.84 6.03
N TRP A 341 -13.14 -17.86 4.72
CA TRP A 341 -12.80 -16.76 3.81
C TRP A 341 -13.39 -15.42 4.25
N SER A 342 -14.64 -15.43 4.71
CA SER A 342 -15.34 -14.22 5.14
C SER A 342 -14.73 -13.64 6.42
N ILE A 343 -14.42 -14.48 7.41
CA ILE A 343 -13.76 -14.07 8.65
C ILE A 343 -12.37 -13.49 8.34
N LYS A 344 -11.55 -14.23 7.59
CA LYS A 344 -10.21 -13.77 7.20
C LYS A 344 -10.27 -12.44 6.45
N SER A 345 -11.25 -12.27 5.56
CA SER A 345 -11.36 -11.05 4.75
C SER A 345 -11.83 -9.81 5.53
N ASN A 346 -12.49 -10.02 6.67
CA ASN A 346 -12.98 -8.96 7.54
C ASN A 346 -12.09 -8.73 8.77
N MET A 347 -10.95 -9.41 8.86
CA MET A 347 -9.92 -9.16 9.87
C MET A 347 -8.80 -8.34 9.24
N VAL A 348 -8.95 -7.03 9.16
CA VAL A 348 -7.89 -6.11 8.66
C VAL A 348 -7.71 -4.98 9.67
N SER A 349 -6.76 -5.18 10.59
CA SER A 349 -6.59 -4.45 11.85
C SER A 349 -7.78 -4.65 12.80
N VAL A 350 -8.96 -4.09 12.47
CA VAL A 350 -10.21 -4.35 13.23
C VAL A 350 -11.07 -5.41 12.55
N PHE A 351 -12.07 -5.93 13.27
CA PHE A 351 -13.10 -6.79 12.70
C PHE A 351 -14.19 -5.91 12.03
N THR A 352 -14.34 -6.02 10.71
CA THR A 352 -15.17 -5.10 9.90
C THR A 352 -16.51 -5.66 9.44
#